data_AF-A0A6M0CG21-F1
#
_entry.id   AF-A0A6M0CG21-F1
#
_cell.length_a   1.000
_cell.length_b   1.000
_cell.length_c   1.000
_cell.angle_alpha   90.00
_cell.angle_beta   90.00
_cell.angle_gamma   90.00
#
_symmetry.space_group_name_H-M   'P 1'
#
loop_
_entity.id
_entity.type
_entity.pdbx_description
1 polymer ?
#
loop_
_entity_poly.entity_id
_entity_poly.type
_entity_poly.pdbx_seq_one_letter_code
_entity_poly.pdbx_strand_id
1 'polypeptide(L)'
;MKKVCVLVVMSLVVMTTAFAQDQDQVRDRDRLMLVDGDVLQIRDRDQIRLKDKATLADGTILSADGYIQIRDRDRLRLNDGECIDPEGVRYRNEYHYRFKMHKNNQGLTQAQIQARSQNRFHYVYIDGEVIKVLNQSQNKIEKQVRLGDGTTVNPDGSYVRARDQDQARLRDGE
;
A
#
# COMPACT_ATOMS: atom_id res chain seq x y z
N MET A 1 52.21 -50.30 -23.28
CA MET A 1 52.84 -49.42 -24.29
C MET A 1 52.62 -47.97 -23.87
N LYS A 2 53.67 -47.15 -23.98
CA LYS A 2 53.71 -45.72 -23.60
C LYS A 2 52.99 -44.83 -24.63
N LYS A 3 52.74 -43.60 -24.16
CA LYS A 3 52.49 -42.31 -24.88
C LYS A 3 51.02 -41.91 -24.97
N VAL A 4 50.55 -40.66 -24.75
CA VAL A 4 50.96 -39.40 -24.07
C VAL A 4 49.95 -38.35 -24.58
N CYS A 5 49.49 -37.43 -23.71
CA CYS A 5 48.81 -36.14 -23.99
C CYS A 5 47.45 -36.19 -24.72
N VAL A 6 46.43 -35.42 -24.34
CA VAL A 6 46.40 -33.95 -24.27
C VAL A 6 45.34 -33.46 -23.28
N LEU A 7 45.72 -32.45 -22.49
CA LEU A 7 44.87 -31.54 -21.72
C LEU A 7 43.89 -30.78 -22.63
N VAL A 8 42.60 -30.81 -22.32
CA VAL A 8 41.69 -29.70 -22.65
C VAL A 8 40.97 -29.29 -21.38
N VAL A 9 41.51 -28.23 -20.79
CA VAL A 9 40.82 -27.35 -19.86
C VAL A 9 39.70 -26.67 -20.65
N MET A 10 38.45 -26.97 -20.35
CA MET A 10 37.34 -26.09 -20.70
C MET A 10 36.51 -25.86 -19.44
N SER A 11 37.05 -24.97 -18.61
CA SER A 11 36.35 -24.29 -17.54
C SER A 11 35.20 -23.48 -18.13
N LEU A 12 34.02 -24.10 -18.25
CA LEU A 12 32.77 -23.38 -18.36
C LEU A 12 32.44 -22.83 -16.98
N VAL A 13 33.03 -21.67 -16.70
CA VAL A 13 32.45 -20.71 -15.75
C VAL A 13 31.13 -20.30 -16.37
N VAL A 14 30.07 -21.05 -16.05
CA VAL A 14 28.72 -20.55 -16.19
C VAL A 14 28.63 -19.43 -15.16
N MET A 15 28.90 -18.21 -15.62
CA MET A 15 28.62 -17.00 -14.88
C MET A 15 27.17 -17.09 -14.46
N THR A 16 26.99 -17.33 -13.17
CA THR A 16 25.73 -17.15 -12.48
C THR A 16 25.30 -15.71 -12.69
N THR A 17 24.36 -15.47 -13.59
CA THR A 17 23.61 -14.21 -13.56
C THR A 17 22.78 -14.27 -12.29
N ALA A 18 23.35 -13.76 -11.21
CA ALA A 18 22.62 -13.41 -10.01
C ALA A 18 21.60 -12.36 -10.45
N PHE A 19 20.32 -12.75 -10.53
CA PHE A 19 19.25 -11.78 -10.48
C PHE A 19 19.35 -11.12 -9.10
N ALA A 20 20.00 -9.97 -9.04
CA ALA A 20 19.78 -9.05 -7.95
C ALA A 20 18.30 -8.65 -8.02
N GLN A 21 17.48 -9.19 -7.11
CA GLN A 21 16.14 -8.68 -6.89
C GLN A 21 16.30 -7.26 -6.33
N ASP A 22 16.24 -6.28 -7.23
CA ASP A 22 16.09 -4.86 -6.87
C ASP A 22 14.71 -4.69 -6.25
N GLN A 23 14.63 -4.99 -4.94
CA GLN A 23 13.39 -5.09 -4.20
C GLN A 23 13.02 -3.70 -3.66
N ASP A 24 12.63 -2.80 -4.56
CA ASP A 24 11.97 -1.50 -4.24
C ASP A 24 10.56 -1.68 -3.61
N GLN A 25 10.29 -2.83 -2.97
CA GLN A 25 9.04 -3.14 -2.30
C GLN A 25 9.19 -2.83 -0.82
N VAL A 26 8.40 -1.88 -0.31
CA VAL A 26 8.27 -1.66 1.12
C VAL A 26 7.21 -2.64 1.64
N ARG A 27 7.63 -3.52 2.55
CA ARG A 27 6.87 -4.67 3.07
C ARG A 27 5.59 -4.28 3.82
N ASP A 28 4.63 -5.22 3.87
CA ASP A 28 3.30 -5.15 4.50
C ASP A 28 3.27 -4.30 5.80
N ARG A 29 2.29 -3.40 5.90
CA ARG A 29 2.02 -2.64 7.14
C ARG A 29 0.59 -2.88 7.59
N ASP A 30 0.43 -3.59 8.70
CA ASP A 30 -0.82 -3.64 9.45
C ASP A 30 -0.93 -2.36 10.28
N ARG A 31 -2.01 -1.60 10.09
CA ARG A 31 -2.30 -0.39 10.88
C ARG A 31 -3.76 -0.35 11.31
N LEU A 32 -4.02 0.30 12.43
CA LEU A 32 -5.38 0.63 12.86
C LEU A 32 -5.65 2.10 12.53
N MET A 33 -6.86 2.40 12.09
CA MET A 33 -7.29 3.76 11.83
C MET A 33 -8.74 3.95 12.27
N LEU A 34 -9.03 5.03 12.99
CA LEU A 34 -10.41 5.42 13.25
C LEU A 34 -10.95 6.16 12.02
N VAL A 35 -12.08 5.70 11.47
CA VAL A 35 -12.73 6.31 10.31
C VAL A 35 -14.23 6.40 10.57
N ASP A 36 -14.77 7.62 10.65
CA ASP A 36 -16.22 7.84 10.81
C ASP A 36 -16.82 7.12 12.04
N GLY A 37 -16.02 6.99 13.11
CA GLY A 37 -16.42 6.31 14.35
C GLY A 37 -16.13 4.80 14.39
N ASP A 38 -15.68 4.20 13.28
CA ASP A 38 -15.32 2.79 13.21
C ASP A 38 -13.80 2.62 13.24
N VAL A 39 -13.28 1.76 14.13
CA VAL A 39 -11.86 1.35 14.09
C VAL A 39 -11.68 0.29 13.02
N LEU A 40 -10.89 0.62 12.01
CA LEU A 40 -10.60 -0.25 10.87
C LEU A 40 -9.20 -0.84 11.02
N GLN A 41 -9.10 -2.15 10.87
CA GLN A 41 -7.82 -2.79 10.56
C GLN A 41 -7.55 -2.65 9.07
N ILE A 42 -6.45 -2.00 8.77
CA ILE A 42 -5.91 -1.82 7.44
C ILE A 42 -4.73 -2.77 7.28
N ARG A 43 -4.80 -3.59 6.24
CA ARG A 43 -3.71 -4.48 5.83
C ARG A 43 -3.35 -4.18 4.38
N ASP A 44 -2.26 -3.43 4.22
CA ASP A 44 -1.62 -3.19 2.93
C ASP A 44 -0.70 -4.37 2.61
N ARG A 45 -0.80 -4.91 1.39
CA ARG A 45 0.04 -6.03 0.96
C ARG A 45 1.43 -5.54 0.54
N ASP A 46 1.48 -4.76 -0.53
CA ASP A 46 2.75 -4.26 -1.05
C ASP A 46 2.65 -2.77 -1.30
N GLN A 47 3.72 -2.05 -0.97
CA GLN A 47 3.93 -0.70 -1.47
C GLN A 47 5.01 -0.75 -2.54
N ILE A 48 4.65 -0.29 -3.74
CA ILE A 48 5.50 -0.37 -4.92
C ILE A 48 5.76 1.04 -5.42
N ARG A 49 7.03 1.44 -5.46
CA ARG A 49 7.42 2.69 -6.11
C ARG A 49 7.07 2.62 -7.60
N LEU A 50 6.35 3.63 -8.08
CA LEU A 50 6.01 3.75 -9.48
C LEU A 50 7.27 4.20 -10.25
N LYS A 51 7.81 3.32 -11.09
CA LYS A 51 9.03 3.62 -11.89
C LYS A 51 8.72 4.34 -13.19
N ASP A 52 7.65 3.91 -13.87
CA ASP A 52 7.19 4.46 -15.14
C ASP A 52 5.82 5.16 -14.99
N LYS A 53 5.26 5.66 -16.08
CA LYS A 53 3.90 6.21 -16.07
C LYS A 53 2.83 5.11 -15.89
N ALA A 54 1.76 5.45 -15.19
CA ALA A 54 0.52 4.67 -15.14
C ALA A 54 -0.57 5.35 -15.96
N THR A 55 -1.35 4.57 -16.70
CA THR A 55 -2.58 5.06 -17.35
C THR A 55 -3.77 4.58 -16.53
N LEU A 56 -4.57 5.53 -16.05
CA LEU A 56 -5.78 5.29 -15.27
C LEU A 56 -6.97 4.98 -16.20
N ALA A 57 -8.05 4.46 -15.64
CA ALA A 57 -9.21 3.99 -16.41
C ALA A 57 -9.92 5.12 -17.18
N ASP A 58 -9.88 6.35 -16.67
CA ASP A 58 -10.42 7.54 -17.32
C ASP A 58 -9.52 8.08 -18.47
N GLY A 59 -8.33 7.50 -18.65
CA GLY A 59 -7.31 7.92 -19.60
C GLY A 59 -6.32 8.94 -19.05
N THR A 60 -6.39 9.28 -17.75
CA THR A 60 -5.38 10.11 -17.08
C THR A 60 -4.03 9.38 -17.07
N ILE A 61 -2.96 10.10 -17.40
CA ILE A 61 -1.59 9.60 -17.32
C ILE A 61 -0.95 10.16 -16.05
N LEU A 62 -0.56 9.27 -15.13
CA LEU A 62 0.16 9.58 -13.90
C LEU A 62 1.65 9.25 -14.08
N SER A 63 2.51 10.23 -13.86
CA SER A 63 3.97 10.08 -13.91
C SER A 63 4.53 9.76 -12.52
N ALA A 64 5.71 9.13 -12.47
CA ALA A 64 6.40 8.74 -11.23
C ALA A 64 6.73 9.94 -10.31
N ASP A 65 6.86 11.14 -10.86
CA ASP A 65 7.14 12.41 -10.18
C ASP A 65 5.85 13.14 -9.73
N GLY A 66 4.70 12.49 -9.84
CA GLY A 66 3.40 12.98 -9.37
C GLY A 66 2.65 13.86 -10.36
N TYR A 67 3.17 14.09 -11.57
CA TYR A 67 2.40 14.83 -12.57
C TYR A 67 1.28 13.99 -13.18
N ILE A 68 0.11 14.60 -13.29
CA ILE A 68 -1.07 14.07 -13.97
C ILE A 68 -1.32 14.84 -15.26
N GLN A 69 -1.55 14.10 -16.34
CA GLN A 69 -2.00 14.63 -17.61
C GLN A 69 -3.39 14.06 -17.92
N ILE A 70 -4.39 14.93 -17.91
CA ILE A 70 -5.78 14.58 -18.22
C ILE A 70 -6.00 14.88 -19.70
N ARG A 71 -5.73 13.89 -20.57
CA ARG A 71 -5.88 14.00 -22.04
C ARG A 71 -5.29 15.32 -22.59
N ASP A 72 -6.16 16.29 -22.89
CA ASP A 72 -5.89 17.57 -23.55
C ASP A 72 -5.90 18.80 -22.60
N ARG A 73 -5.85 18.58 -21.29
CA ARG A 73 -5.87 19.65 -20.27
C ARG A 73 -4.49 19.88 -19.64
N ASP A 74 -4.41 20.96 -18.88
CA ASP A 74 -3.23 21.36 -18.12
C ASP A 74 -2.64 20.22 -17.29
N ARG A 75 -1.31 20.16 -17.29
CA ARG A 75 -0.54 19.24 -16.46
C ARG A 75 -0.59 19.75 -15.01
N LEU A 76 -1.18 18.97 -14.13
CA LEU A 76 -1.21 19.25 -12.69
C LEU A 76 -0.21 18.32 -11.99
N ARG A 77 0.28 18.70 -10.81
CA ARG A 77 1.06 17.83 -9.95
C ARG A 77 0.25 17.49 -8.71
N LEU A 78 0.32 16.24 -8.26
CA LEU A 78 -0.18 15.87 -6.94
C LEU A 78 0.61 16.64 -5.86
N ASN A 79 -0.08 17.06 -4.82
CA ASN A 79 0.55 17.59 -3.62
C ASN A 79 1.03 16.45 -2.73
N ASP A 80 2.02 16.72 -1.89
CA ASP A 80 2.51 15.73 -0.93
C ASP A 80 1.36 15.20 -0.04
N GLY A 81 1.26 13.88 0.05
CA GLY A 81 0.18 13.15 0.71
C GLY A 81 -1.08 12.93 -0.13
N GLU A 82 -1.28 13.60 -1.27
CA GLU A 82 -2.46 13.38 -2.11
C GLU A 82 -2.48 11.98 -2.72
N CYS A 83 -3.69 11.46 -2.90
CA CYS A 83 -3.94 10.16 -3.49
C CYS A 83 -4.76 10.28 -4.78
N ILE A 84 -4.60 9.32 -5.68
CA ILE A 84 -5.46 9.12 -6.85
C ILE A 84 -5.79 7.64 -7.01
N ASP A 85 -7.05 7.31 -7.25
CA ASP A 85 -7.49 5.93 -7.47
C ASP A 85 -7.38 5.52 -8.96
N PRO A 86 -7.56 4.22 -9.28
CA PRO A 86 -7.48 3.71 -10.65
C PRO A 86 -8.52 4.33 -11.59
N GLU A 87 -9.61 4.85 -11.06
CA GLU A 87 -10.68 5.53 -11.76
C GLU A 87 -10.38 7.02 -12.04
N GLY A 88 -9.27 7.55 -11.54
CA GLY A 88 -8.86 8.95 -11.74
C GLY A 88 -9.37 9.93 -10.68
N VAL A 89 -10.02 9.43 -9.62
CA VAL A 89 -10.55 10.26 -8.53
C VAL A 89 -9.42 10.66 -7.59
N ARG A 90 -9.28 11.96 -7.34
CA ARG A 90 -8.27 12.53 -6.43
C ARG A 90 -8.80 12.68 -5.02
N TYR A 91 -7.91 12.48 -4.05
CA TYR A 91 -8.16 12.63 -2.63
C TYR A 91 -7.06 13.47 -1.99
N ARG A 92 -7.45 14.39 -1.10
CA ARG A 92 -6.51 15.25 -0.33
C ARG A 92 -5.46 14.46 0.46
N ASN A 93 -5.81 13.26 0.90
CA ASN A 93 -4.94 12.34 1.63
C ASN A 93 -5.55 10.93 1.68
N GLU A 94 -4.77 10.00 2.21
CA GLU A 94 -5.19 8.62 2.35
C GLU A 94 -6.44 8.49 3.24
N TYR A 95 -6.54 9.23 4.34
CA TYR A 95 -7.73 9.23 5.20
C TYR A 95 -9.01 9.57 4.41
N HIS A 96 -8.97 10.58 3.54
CA HIS A 96 -10.13 10.92 2.70
C HIS A 96 -10.50 9.79 1.73
N TYR A 97 -9.50 9.11 1.15
CA TYR A 97 -9.74 7.91 0.35
C TYR A 97 -10.41 6.81 1.18
N ARG A 98 -9.89 6.51 2.38
CA ARG A 98 -10.46 5.50 3.30
C ARG A 98 -11.89 5.82 3.67
N PHE A 99 -12.16 7.06 4.07
CA PHE A 99 -13.50 7.52 4.40
C PHE A 99 -14.49 7.28 3.25
N LYS A 100 -14.10 7.61 2.01
CA LYS A 100 -14.96 7.38 0.83
C LYS A 100 -15.17 5.90 0.56
N MET A 101 -14.12 5.08 0.67
CA MET A 101 -14.25 3.62 0.55
C MET A 101 -15.14 3.03 1.63
N HIS A 102 -15.01 3.48 2.88
CA HIS A 102 -15.82 3.04 4.01
C HIS A 102 -17.29 3.39 3.80
N LYS A 103 -17.60 4.63 3.41
CA LYS A 103 -18.97 5.05 3.05
C LYS A 103 -19.55 4.19 1.91
N ASN A 104 -18.77 3.91 0.86
CA ASN A 104 -19.20 3.09 -0.26
C ASN A 104 -19.42 1.60 0.09
N ASN A 105 -18.93 1.17 1.25
CA ASN A 105 -19.08 -0.18 1.77
C ASN A 105 -20.21 -0.28 2.81
N GLN A 106 -20.90 0.82 3.15
CA GLN A 106 -22.00 0.80 4.09
C GLN A 106 -23.10 -0.16 3.63
N GLY A 107 -23.62 -0.98 4.56
CA GLY A 107 -24.63 -2.00 4.28
C GLY A 107 -24.08 -3.31 3.68
N LEU A 108 -22.78 -3.41 3.45
CA LEU A 108 -22.15 -4.66 3.00
C LEU A 108 -21.65 -5.49 4.17
N THR A 109 -21.66 -6.81 4.01
CA THR A 109 -21.03 -7.74 4.95
C THR A 109 -19.50 -7.69 4.81
N GLN A 110 -18.78 -8.10 5.86
CA GLN A 110 -17.31 -8.17 5.80
C GLN A 110 -16.80 -9.04 4.64
N ALA A 111 -17.48 -10.15 4.35
CA ALA A 111 -17.14 -11.01 3.21
C ALA A 111 -17.28 -10.30 1.86
N GLN A 112 -18.35 -9.50 1.68
CA GLN A 112 -18.54 -8.69 0.46
C GLN A 112 -17.48 -7.59 0.34
N ILE A 113 -17.16 -6.92 1.45
CA ILE A 113 -16.10 -5.90 1.49
C ILE A 113 -14.76 -6.52 1.13
N GLN A 114 -14.42 -7.67 1.70
CA GLN A 114 -13.18 -8.39 1.40
C GLN A 114 -13.12 -8.78 -0.08
N ALA A 115 -14.18 -9.35 -0.64
CA ALA A 115 -14.24 -9.71 -2.06
C ALA A 115 -14.02 -8.50 -2.98
N ARG A 116 -14.67 -7.36 -2.70
CA ARG A 116 -14.46 -6.10 -3.45
C ARG A 116 -13.05 -5.54 -3.26
N SER A 117 -12.45 -5.79 -2.12
CA SER A 117 -11.15 -5.23 -1.76
C SER A 117 -9.99 -5.91 -2.45
N GLN A 118 -10.11 -7.19 -2.85
CA GLN A 118 -8.99 -8.06 -3.28
C GLN A 118 -8.13 -7.53 -4.44
N ASN A 119 -8.64 -6.59 -5.24
CA ASN A 119 -7.93 -6.00 -6.37
C ASN A 119 -7.88 -4.47 -6.32
N ARG A 120 -8.22 -3.86 -5.19
CA ARG A 120 -8.27 -2.41 -5.04
C ARG A 120 -6.87 -1.87 -4.73
N PHE A 121 -6.48 -0.79 -5.37
CA PHE A 121 -5.23 -0.08 -5.08
C PHE A 121 -5.47 1.41 -5.25
N HIS A 122 -4.54 2.22 -4.78
CA HIS A 122 -4.48 3.65 -5.08
C HIS A 122 -3.02 4.08 -5.17
N TYR A 123 -2.77 5.22 -5.79
CA TYR A 123 -1.47 5.86 -5.82
C TYR A 123 -1.44 6.98 -4.81
N VAL A 124 -0.34 7.14 -4.08
CA VAL A 124 -0.10 8.26 -3.18
C VAL A 124 1.21 8.93 -3.58
N TYR A 125 1.24 10.26 -3.57
CA TYR A 125 2.45 11.02 -3.85
C TYR A 125 3.06 11.49 -2.53
N ILE A 126 4.26 11.00 -2.18
CA ILE A 126 4.96 11.31 -0.93
C ILE A 126 6.44 11.50 -1.23
N ASP A 127 7.06 12.54 -0.65
CA ASP A 127 8.51 12.78 -0.71
C ASP A 127 9.09 12.84 -2.14
N GLY A 128 8.30 13.36 -3.10
CA GLY A 128 8.72 13.49 -4.49
C GLY A 128 8.44 12.26 -5.36
N GLU A 129 7.89 11.19 -4.80
CA GLU A 129 7.69 9.92 -5.48
C GLU A 129 6.23 9.48 -5.43
N VAL A 130 5.79 8.78 -6.47
CA VAL A 130 4.50 8.09 -6.47
C VAL A 130 4.69 6.65 -5.96
N ILE A 131 3.97 6.32 -4.89
CA ILE A 131 3.89 4.98 -4.34
C ILE A 131 2.53 4.38 -4.69
N LYS A 132 2.53 3.23 -5.35
CA LYS A 132 1.33 2.40 -5.53
C LYS A 132 1.15 1.56 -4.27
N VAL A 133 0.05 1.79 -3.57
CA VAL A 133 -0.31 1.00 -2.38
C VAL A 133 -1.26 -0.11 -2.84
N LEU A 134 -0.76 -1.34 -2.83
CA LEU A 134 -1.53 -2.52 -3.20
C LEU A 134 -2.36 -3.01 -2.02
N ASN A 135 -3.66 -3.07 -2.30
CA ASN A 135 -4.66 -3.86 -1.60
C ASN A 135 -5.01 -3.45 -0.19
N GLN A 136 -6.31 -3.34 0.10
CA GLN A 136 -6.76 -3.20 1.48
C GLN A 136 -8.03 -3.96 1.76
N SER A 137 -7.92 -5.09 2.46
CA SER A 137 -9.01 -5.48 3.34
C SER A 137 -9.08 -4.45 4.47
N GLN A 138 -10.18 -3.73 4.53
CA GLN A 138 -10.53 -2.90 5.67
C GLN A 138 -11.56 -3.68 6.47
N ASN A 139 -11.13 -4.26 7.59
CA ASN A 139 -12.03 -4.99 8.47
C ASN A 139 -12.37 -4.10 9.65
N LYS A 140 -13.66 -3.94 9.91
CA LYS A 140 -14.10 -3.31 11.16
C LYS A 140 -13.66 -4.22 12.31
N ILE A 141 -13.00 -3.63 13.30
CA ILE A 141 -12.63 -4.32 14.51
C ILE A 141 -13.89 -4.42 15.38
N GLU A 142 -14.42 -5.63 15.55
CA GLU A 142 -15.62 -5.87 16.38
C GLU A 142 -15.27 -6.30 17.81
N LYS A 143 -14.03 -6.71 18.05
CA LYS A 143 -13.51 -7.16 19.34
C LYS A 143 -12.16 -6.51 19.60
N GLN A 144 -11.79 -6.40 20.86
CA GLN A 144 -10.48 -5.89 21.27
C GLN A 144 -9.33 -6.60 20.54
N VAL A 145 -8.34 -5.84 20.08
CA VAL A 145 -7.14 -6.35 19.40
C VAL A 145 -5.89 -5.96 20.17
N ARG A 146 -4.96 -6.91 20.31
CA ARG A 146 -3.64 -6.68 20.88
C ARG A 146 -2.60 -6.60 19.76
N LEU A 147 -1.91 -5.48 19.67
CA LEU A 147 -0.84 -5.22 18.72
C LEU A 147 0.46 -5.88 19.17
N GLY A 148 1.42 -6.01 18.24
CA GLY A 148 2.71 -6.68 18.50
C GLY A 148 3.58 -5.98 19.54
N ASP A 149 3.39 -4.69 19.77
CA ASP A 149 4.04 -3.89 20.82
C ASP A 149 3.37 -4.04 22.20
N GLY A 150 2.31 -4.85 22.29
CA GLY A 150 1.51 -5.07 23.51
C GLY A 150 0.37 -4.06 23.70
N THR A 151 0.27 -3.02 22.87
CA THR A 151 -0.83 -2.06 22.90
C THR A 151 -2.15 -2.78 22.63
N THR A 152 -3.16 -2.49 23.45
CA THR A 152 -4.48 -3.11 23.33
C THR A 152 -5.49 -2.05 22.90
N VAL A 153 -6.19 -2.29 21.78
CA VAL A 153 -7.12 -1.35 21.16
C VAL A 153 -8.54 -1.93 21.15
N ASN A 154 -9.50 -1.11 21.57
CA ASN A 154 -10.92 -1.46 21.65
C ASN A 154 -11.67 -0.97 20.40
N PRO A 155 -12.84 -1.58 20.07
CA PRO A 155 -13.68 -1.16 18.94
C PRO A 155 -14.14 0.31 18.98
N ASP A 156 -14.17 0.94 20.15
CA ASP A 156 -14.56 2.35 20.32
C ASP A 156 -13.41 3.36 20.09
N GLY A 157 -12.23 2.85 19.71
CA GLY A 157 -11.02 3.62 19.47
C GLY A 157 -10.18 3.89 20.71
N SER A 158 -10.62 3.49 21.91
CA SER A 158 -9.78 3.58 23.10
C SER A 158 -8.66 2.54 23.07
N TYR A 159 -7.49 2.90 23.59
CA TYR A 159 -6.35 1.98 23.67
C TYR A 159 -5.53 2.17 24.93
N VAL A 160 -4.85 1.10 25.33
CA VAL A 160 -3.92 1.07 26.47
C VAL A 160 -2.57 0.60 25.97
N ARG A 161 -1.54 1.43 26.17
CA ARG A 161 -0.17 1.09 25.80
C ARG A 161 0.46 0.19 26.87
N ALA A 162 1.24 -0.81 26.45
CA ALA A 162 1.82 -1.77 27.38
C ALA A 162 2.93 -1.20 28.28
N ARG A 163 3.61 -0.12 27.86
CA ARG A 163 4.78 0.41 28.56
C ARG A 163 4.44 1.23 29.80
N ASP A 164 3.39 2.03 29.73
CA ASP A 164 3.01 3.05 30.71
C ASP A 164 1.62 2.78 31.31
N GLN A 165 0.84 1.84 30.75
CA GLN A 165 -0.58 1.60 31.09
C GLN A 165 -1.46 2.84 30.90
N ASP A 166 -1.00 3.82 30.11
CA ASP A 166 -1.75 5.02 29.83
C ASP A 166 -2.89 4.72 28.86
N GLN A 167 -4.09 5.17 29.24
CA GLN A 167 -5.26 5.09 28.39
C GLN A 167 -5.34 6.32 27.50
N ALA A 168 -5.48 6.09 26.20
CA ALA A 168 -5.70 7.12 25.20
C ALA A 168 -6.80 6.69 24.22
N ARG A 169 -7.13 7.56 23.27
CA ARG A 169 -8.14 7.28 22.24
C ARG A 169 -7.63 7.75 20.89
N LEU A 170 -7.81 6.90 19.87
CA LEU A 170 -7.57 7.26 18.48
C LEU A 170 -8.45 8.44 18.10
N ARG A 171 -7.86 9.39 17.36
CA ARG A 171 -8.60 10.44 16.68
C ARG A 171 -8.95 9.98 15.27
N ASP A 172 -9.98 10.60 14.72
CA ASP A 172 -10.43 10.29 13.36
C ASP A 172 -9.28 10.57 12.36
N GLY A 173 -8.86 9.54 11.65
CA GLY A 173 -7.71 9.53 10.74
C GLY A 173 -6.33 9.29 11.35
N GLU A 174 -6.24 9.01 12.65
CA GLU A 174 -5.01 8.59 13.35
C GLU A 174 -4.68 7.11 13.10
#